data_AF-A0A1G1DFG0-F1
#
_entry.id   AF-A0A1G1DFG0-F1
#
_cell.length_a   1.000
_cell.length_b   1.000
_cell.length_c   1.000
_cell.angle_alpha   90.00
_cell.angle_beta   90.00
_cell.angle_gamma   90.00
#
_symmetry.space_group_name_H-M   'P 1'
#
loop_
_entity.id
_entity.type
_entity.pdbx_description
1 polymer ?
#
loop_
_entity_poly.entity_id
_entity_poly.type
_entity_poly.pdbx_seq_one_letter_code
_entity_poly.pdbx_strand_id
1 'polypeptide(L)'
;MPFPKVKKTYQNIQRLRNVTNVLIKHGFGSLVDQLNLQHYLSLGKRIITFKKYESEKEVHTIPERLRLAFEELGPTFIKLGQILSSRPDLIPQDFAEEFKKLQDKVPPFSGAESKKHIEEELNVKTEEIFSFFEETPTAAASIAQVHNATLITGERVIVKVQRPGLRQMLESDISILFYLANLIERYLPHGKLYNPTGIVEEFSRTIRRELNFNLEGSNAVKFKNNFERDDTVYIPAIYWDYTTKDILTMERIEGIPIHEIKKLEEAGYNKKLIAKNGANAFLRQILEFGIFHADPHPGNFLIMENNKIGIVDFGIVGKIDDDIMESLANTFLSLIELDYDKLIHEYIRLGLLTEDVDTKAFKNDLQDLIDPYYGKALRQIQAGKILSDVFQLALNYKARVPNELILLGKTLITIEGLARALDPDILILEEAKPFAMELIRKRMSPTYQITKAYRTISDLSDIVKDIPGQLSYILKKVMKDKLKIEFVHSGLDRLIMDMDKSSNRLSFSLIISAIVIGSSVVMLSGKEPLLFGFPMLGVIGYIVAGLLGLWLAISILRSGRL
;
A
#
# COMPACT_ATOMS: atom_id res chain seq x y z
N MET A 1 -27.28 16.88 -11.14
CA MET A 1 -26.86 17.64 -9.95
C MET A 1 -27.98 17.57 -8.91
N PRO A 2 -27.68 17.10 -7.69
CA PRO A 2 -28.18 17.79 -6.51
C PRO A 2 -27.05 17.99 -5.50
N PHE A 3 -27.15 19.02 -4.66
CA PHE A 3 -26.14 19.56 -3.75
C PHE A 3 -25.67 18.56 -2.65
N PRO A 4 -24.36 18.23 -2.53
CA PRO A 4 -23.80 17.80 -1.24
C PRO A 4 -22.37 18.33 -0.96
N LYS A 5 -21.90 19.38 -1.65
CA LYS A 5 -20.46 19.74 -1.62
C LYS A 5 -20.05 20.77 -0.55
N VAL A 6 -20.89 21.74 -0.18
CA VAL A 6 -20.42 22.87 0.65
C VAL A 6 -20.08 22.47 2.10
N LYS A 7 -20.93 21.69 2.76
CA LYS A 7 -20.70 21.23 4.15
C LYS A 7 -19.48 20.30 4.26
N LYS A 8 -19.32 19.38 3.29
CA LYS A 8 -18.19 18.45 3.22
C LYS A 8 -16.88 19.20 2.93
N THR A 9 -16.90 20.18 2.02
CA THR A 9 -15.74 21.04 1.75
C THR A 9 -15.34 21.88 2.98
N TYR A 10 -16.30 22.44 3.71
CA TYR A 10 -16.02 23.21 4.93
C TYR A 10 -15.42 22.35 6.05
N GLN A 11 -16.02 21.18 6.33
CA GLN A 11 -15.50 20.22 7.32
C GLN A 11 -14.08 19.77 6.98
N ASN A 12 -13.81 19.47 5.70
CA ASN A 12 -12.48 19.09 5.23
C ASN A 12 -11.45 20.22 5.43
N ILE A 13 -11.82 21.49 5.25
CA ILE A 13 -10.90 22.63 5.49
C ILE A 13 -10.58 22.77 6.99
N GLN A 14 -11.59 22.65 7.86
CA GLN A 14 -11.36 22.73 9.30
C GLN A 14 -10.49 21.58 9.80
N ARG A 15 -10.73 20.36 9.29
CA ARG A 15 -9.93 19.19 9.61
C ARG A 15 -8.51 19.30 9.05
N LEU A 16 -8.34 19.76 7.80
CA LEU A 16 -7.01 20.04 7.23
C LEU A 16 -6.24 21.06 8.08
N ARG A 17 -6.89 22.15 8.51
CA ARG A 17 -6.27 23.13 9.41
C ARG A 17 -5.85 22.50 10.74
N ASN A 18 -6.65 21.58 11.29
CA ASN A 18 -6.25 20.83 12.48
C ASN A 18 -4.98 20.00 12.21
N VAL A 19 -4.98 19.23 11.12
CA VAL A 19 -3.81 18.43 10.69
C VAL A 19 -2.56 19.29 10.57
N THR A 20 -2.64 20.42 9.85
CA THR A 20 -1.53 21.35 9.71
C THR A 20 -1.05 21.91 11.07
N ASN A 21 -1.97 22.27 11.97
CA ASN A 21 -1.60 22.79 13.30
C ASN A 21 -0.86 21.74 14.14
N VAL A 22 -1.31 20.48 14.13
CA VAL A 22 -0.67 19.40 14.88
C VAL A 22 0.71 19.10 14.29
N LEU A 23 0.85 19.06 12.97
CA LEU A 23 2.15 18.91 12.32
C LEU A 23 3.13 20.02 12.73
N ILE A 24 2.69 21.29 12.73
CA ILE A 24 3.51 22.42 13.21
C ILE A 24 3.89 22.25 14.69
N LYS A 25 2.93 21.90 15.55
CA LYS A 25 3.15 21.69 17.00
C LYS A 25 4.19 20.59 17.29
N HIS A 26 4.26 19.59 16.42
CA HIS A 26 5.27 18.53 16.46
C HIS A 26 6.48 18.81 15.57
N GLY A 27 6.72 20.09 15.22
CA GLY A 27 7.93 20.61 14.59
C GLY A 27 8.05 20.38 13.08
N PHE A 28 6.99 19.95 12.39
CA PHE A 28 6.98 19.79 10.93
C PHE A 28 6.63 21.11 10.22
N GLY A 29 7.03 22.25 10.79
CA GLY A 29 6.74 23.59 10.25
C GLY A 29 7.39 23.83 8.89
N SER A 30 8.67 23.47 8.74
CA SER A 30 9.40 23.57 7.47
C SER A 30 8.77 22.73 6.36
N LEU A 31 8.30 21.52 6.68
CA LEU A 31 7.55 20.66 5.76
C LEU A 31 6.23 21.32 5.35
N VAL A 32 5.48 21.89 6.30
CA VAL A 32 4.23 22.61 6.03
C VAL A 32 4.47 23.79 5.08
N ASP A 33 5.57 24.52 5.23
CA ASP A 33 5.95 25.63 4.35
C ASP A 33 6.34 25.14 2.95
N GLN A 34 7.15 24.08 2.84
CA GLN A 34 7.52 23.47 1.55
C GLN A 34 6.29 22.99 0.77
N LEU A 35 5.28 22.47 1.47
CA LEU A 35 4.02 22.00 0.87
C LEU A 35 3.02 23.14 0.58
N ASN A 36 3.39 24.40 0.83
CA ASN A 36 2.53 25.59 0.67
C ASN A 36 1.22 25.54 1.48
N LEU A 37 1.24 24.86 2.64
CA LEU A 37 0.04 24.70 3.48
C LEU A 37 -0.25 25.92 4.36
N GLN A 38 0.64 26.93 4.40
CA GLN A 38 0.46 28.18 5.16
C GLN A 38 -0.82 28.96 4.80
N HIS A 39 -1.35 28.77 3.59
CA HIS A 39 -2.56 29.45 3.13
C HIS A 39 -3.80 29.06 3.95
N TYR A 40 -3.81 27.88 4.56
CA TYR A 40 -4.93 27.37 5.37
C TYR A 40 -4.84 27.74 6.86
N LEU A 41 -3.77 28.44 7.28
CA LEU A 41 -3.59 28.95 8.63
C LEU A 41 -4.25 30.33 8.81
N SER A 42 -4.72 30.61 10.02
CA SER A 42 -5.17 31.96 10.40
C SER A 42 -4.01 32.97 10.32
N LEU A 43 -4.29 34.19 9.85
CA LEU A 43 -3.30 35.26 9.59
C LEU A 43 -2.27 35.45 10.73
N GLY A 44 -2.71 35.43 12.01
CA GLY A 44 -1.81 35.59 13.17
C GLY A 44 -0.82 34.44 13.39
N LYS A 45 -1.08 33.23 12.87
CA LYS A 45 -0.15 32.08 12.94
C LYS A 45 0.82 32.02 11.77
N ARG A 46 0.53 32.68 10.63
CA ARG A 46 1.47 32.78 9.50
C ARG A 46 2.77 33.51 9.85
N ILE A 47 2.73 34.35 10.89
CA ILE A 47 3.86 35.19 11.35
C ILE A 47 4.67 34.46 12.45
N ILE A 48 4.07 33.51 13.16
CA ILE A 48 4.70 32.77 14.28
C ILE A 48 5.57 31.60 13.78
N THR A 49 5.44 31.21 12.51
CA THR A 49 6.07 30.03 11.90
C THR A 49 7.60 30.04 11.93
N PHE A 50 8.26 31.21 12.03
CA PHE A 50 9.68 31.32 11.70
C PHE A 50 10.68 31.50 12.85
N LYS A 51 10.26 31.48 14.14
CA LYS A 51 11.24 31.79 15.22
C LYS A 51 11.12 31.09 16.56
N LYS A 52 10.09 30.27 16.82
CA LYS A 52 9.82 29.77 18.20
C LYS A 52 9.68 28.25 18.38
N TYR A 53 9.69 27.45 17.32
CA TYR A 53 9.46 25.99 17.45
C TYR A 53 10.67 25.12 17.12
N GLU A 54 11.80 25.70 16.71
CA GLU A 54 13.09 24.98 16.65
C GLU A 54 13.75 24.85 18.03
N SER A 55 13.38 25.66 19.03
CA SER A 55 14.17 25.80 20.26
C SER A 55 13.68 25.00 21.48
N GLU A 56 12.65 24.16 21.38
CA GLU A 56 12.08 23.46 22.56
C GLU A 56 11.88 21.93 22.44
N LYS A 57 12.42 21.25 21.41
CA LYS A 57 12.33 19.78 21.31
C LYS A 57 13.58 19.09 20.73
N GLU A 58 14.75 19.37 21.29
CA GLU A 58 15.99 18.58 21.02
C GLU A 58 15.94 17.14 21.57
N VAL A 59 14.86 16.73 22.25
CA VAL A 59 14.76 15.43 22.94
C VAL A 59 14.20 14.30 22.07
N HIS A 60 13.42 14.61 21.02
CA HIS A 60 12.68 13.59 20.27
C HIS A 60 13.16 13.45 18.81
N THR A 61 13.30 12.22 18.35
CA THR A 61 13.65 11.90 16.96
C THR A 61 12.51 12.26 15.98
N ILE A 62 12.80 12.34 14.68
CA ILE A 62 11.76 12.60 13.65
C ILE A 62 10.65 11.52 13.68
N PRO A 63 10.95 10.21 13.71
CA PRO A 63 9.94 9.17 13.88
C PRO A 63 9.04 9.38 15.09
N GLU A 64 9.63 9.70 16.24
CA GLU A 64 8.90 9.86 17.50
C GLU A 64 7.96 11.06 17.46
N ARG A 65 8.42 12.17 16.88
CA ARG A 65 7.59 13.37 16.67
C ARG A 65 6.40 13.07 15.74
N LEU A 66 6.58 12.24 14.72
CA LEU A 66 5.49 11.84 13.82
C LEU A 66 4.50 10.91 14.52
N ARG A 67 4.99 9.95 15.33
CA ARG A 67 4.14 9.09 16.16
C ARG A 67 3.25 9.91 17.10
N LEU A 68 3.84 10.86 17.83
CA LEU A 68 3.10 11.75 18.73
C LEU A 68 2.07 12.62 18.00
N ALA A 69 2.40 13.05 16.77
CA ALA A 69 1.44 13.73 15.91
C ALA A 69 0.27 12.80 15.53
N PHE A 70 0.53 11.54 15.19
CA PHE A 70 -0.52 10.57 14.85
C PHE A 70 -1.46 10.30 16.04
N GLU A 71 -0.91 10.17 17.25
CA GLU A 71 -1.69 10.02 18.48
C GLU A 71 -2.63 11.22 18.72
N GLU A 72 -2.13 12.45 18.53
CA GLU A 72 -2.93 13.66 18.69
C GLU A 72 -3.97 13.85 17.58
N LEU A 73 -3.69 13.38 16.36
CA LEU A 73 -4.61 13.45 15.23
C LEU A 73 -5.77 12.46 15.34
N GLY A 74 -5.58 11.37 16.09
CA GLY A 74 -6.62 10.43 16.47
C GLY A 74 -6.66 9.14 15.64
N PRO A 75 -7.78 8.40 15.68
CA PRO A 75 -7.85 6.99 15.25
C PRO A 75 -7.35 6.72 13.83
N THR A 76 -7.69 7.59 12.86
CA THR A 76 -7.25 7.42 11.46
C THR A 76 -5.74 7.37 11.32
N PHE A 77 -5.03 8.26 12.00
CA PHE A 77 -3.58 8.39 11.89
C PHE A 77 -2.86 7.33 12.72
N ILE A 78 -3.42 6.95 13.88
CA ILE A 78 -2.97 5.78 14.65
C ILE A 78 -3.01 4.53 13.76
N LYS A 79 -4.14 4.29 13.08
CA LYS A 79 -4.28 3.12 12.19
C LYS A 79 -3.34 3.17 10.99
N LEU A 80 -3.14 4.36 10.39
CA LEU A 80 -2.14 4.54 9.35
C LEU A 80 -0.75 4.14 9.84
N GLY A 81 -0.35 4.63 11.02
CA GLY A 81 0.93 4.26 11.63
C GLY A 81 1.05 2.76 11.93
N GLN A 82 -0.01 2.12 12.42
CA GLN A 82 -0.03 0.67 12.67
C GLN A 82 0.09 -0.18 11.40
N ILE A 83 -0.49 0.27 10.28
CA ILE A 83 -0.32 -0.40 8.99
C ILE A 83 1.13 -0.23 8.52
N LEU A 84 1.65 0.99 8.58
CA LEU A 84 3.02 1.33 8.19
C LEU A 84 4.08 0.63 9.06
N SER A 85 3.85 0.46 10.36
CA SER A 85 4.77 -0.25 11.26
C SER A 85 5.01 -1.70 10.86
N SER A 86 4.08 -2.27 10.10
CA SER A 86 4.18 -3.63 9.55
C SER A 86 4.64 -3.69 8.10
N ARG A 87 4.99 -2.54 7.49
CA ARG A 87 5.40 -2.40 6.09
C ARG A 87 6.74 -1.64 5.98
N PRO A 88 7.87 -2.23 6.43
CA PRO A 88 9.19 -1.62 6.32
C PRO A 88 9.69 -1.49 4.86
N ASP A 89 8.96 -2.10 3.91
CA ASP A 89 9.12 -1.88 2.47
C ASP A 89 8.58 -0.51 2.01
N LEU A 90 7.64 0.07 2.76
CA LEU A 90 7.02 1.37 2.44
C LEU A 90 7.64 2.54 3.20
N ILE A 91 8.24 2.27 4.37
CA ILE A 91 8.83 3.30 5.23
C ILE A 91 10.18 2.84 5.82
N PRO A 92 11.10 3.77 6.13
CA PRO A 92 12.36 3.41 6.77
C PRO A 92 12.17 2.67 8.11
N GLN A 93 13.10 1.78 8.44
CA GLN A 93 12.99 0.86 9.58
C GLN A 93 12.78 1.57 10.93
N ASP A 94 13.44 2.71 11.15
CA ASP A 94 13.31 3.52 12.36
C ASP A 94 11.90 4.09 12.55
N PHE A 95 11.22 4.47 11.45
CA PHE A 95 9.80 4.83 11.48
C PHE A 95 8.92 3.62 11.81
N ALA A 96 9.21 2.46 11.22
CA ALA A 96 8.42 1.27 11.43
C ALA A 96 8.49 0.83 12.91
N GLU A 97 9.68 0.79 13.50
CA GLU A 97 9.88 0.47 14.92
C GLU A 97 9.17 1.46 15.85
N GLU A 98 9.24 2.75 15.56
CA GLU A 98 8.58 3.75 16.39
C GLU A 98 7.05 3.62 16.31
N PHE A 99 6.49 3.39 15.13
CA PHE A 99 5.06 3.21 14.95
C PHE A 99 4.51 1.92 15.60
N LYS A 100 5.33 0.91 15.89
CA LYS A 100 4.90 -0.26 16.71
C LYS A 100 4.43 0.15 18.11
N LYS A 101 4.85 1.31 18.62
CA LYS A 101 4.44 1.83 19.93
C LYS A 101 3.03 2.42 19.94
N LEU A 102 2.42 2.63 18.77
CA LEU A 102 1.05 3.15 18.66
C LEU A 102 0.04 2.15 19.22
N GLN A 103 -0.52 2.47 20.39
CA GLN A 103 -1.54 1.65 21.03
C GLN A 103 -2.94 2.03 20.58
N ASP A 104 -3.80 1.03 20.43
CA ASP A 104 -5.21 1.21 20.09
C ASP A 104 -6.11 1.41 21.33
N LYS A 105 -5.65 2.19 22.31
CA LYS A 105 -6.41 2.43 23.54
C LYS A 105 -7.24 3.69 23.40
N VAL A 106 -8.52 3.48 23.11
CA VAL A 106 -9.50 4.56 22.99
C VAL A 106 -10.56 4.37 24.08
N PRO A 107 -10.97 5.42 24.80
CA PRO A 107 -12.03 5.28 25.80
C PRO A 107 -13.33 4.76 25.16
N PRO A 108 -14.10 3.95 25.89
CA PRO A 108 -15.37 3.50 25.40
C PRO A 108 -16.38 4.66 25.30
N PHE A 109 -17.16 4.69 24.21
CA PHE A 109 -18.44 5.39 24.16
C PHE A 109 -19.50 4.67 25.02
N SER A 110 -20.60 5.36 25.32
CA SER A 110 -21.60 4.89 26.28
C SER A 110 -22.48 3.76 25.72
N GLY A 111 -22.90 2.81 26.56
CA GLY A 111 -23.81 1.74 26.15
C GLY A 111 -25.16 2.23 25.61
N ALA A 112 -25.63 3.39 26.08
CA ALA A 112 -26.81 4.05 25.53
C ALA A 112 -26.60 4.50 24.07
N GLU A 113 -25.40 4.97 23.75
CA GLU A 113 -25.02 5.33 22.37
C GLU A 113 -24.87 4.06 21.51
N SER A 114 -24.35 2.96 22.06
CA SER A 114 -24.35 1.65 21.38
C SER A 114 -25.75 1.18 21.03
N LYS A 115 -26.68 1.18 22.00
CA LYS A 115 -28.09 0.79 21.78
C LYS A 115 -28.72 1.65 20.70
N LYS A 116 -28.60 2.97 20.82
CA LYS A 116 -29.13 3.89 19.82
C LYS A 116 -28.57 3.60 18.41
N HIS A 117 -27.27 3.33 18.30
CA HIS A 117 -26.67 3.02 17.00
C HIS A 117 -27.19 1.69 16.42
N ILE A 118 -27.36 0.66 17.27
CA ILE A 118 -27.98 -0.61 16.87
C ILE A 118 -29.42 -0.38 16.36
N GLU A 119 -30.21 0.43 17.07
CA GLU A 119 -31.59 0.73 16.70
C GLU A 119 -31.71 1.52 15.39
N GLU A 120 -30.79 2.46 15.16
CA GLU A 120 -30.71 3.22 13.92
C GLU A 120 -30.32 2.33 12.72
N GLU A 121 -29.39 1.39 12.91
CA GLU A 121 -28.91 0.50 11.85
C GLU A 121 -29.89 -0.64 11.53
N LEU A 122 -30.53 -1.22 12.54
CA LEU A 122 -31.47 -2.34 12.38
C LEU A 122 -32.93 -1.90 12.22
N ASN A 123 -33.25 -0.63 12.50
CA ASN A 123 -34.59 -0.07 12.47
C ASN A 123 -35.60 -0.83 13.37
N VAL A 124 -35.11 -1.37 14.48
CA VAL A 124 -35.85 -2.14 15.49
C VAL A 124 -35.28 -1.79 16.87
N LYS A 125 -36.12 -1.76 17.91
CA LYS A 125 -35.67 -1.47 19.27
C LYS A 125 -34.77 -2.57 19.83
N THR A 126 -33.78 -2.22 20.64
CA THR A 126 -32.88 -3.21 21.23
C THR A 126 -33.61 -4.22 22.12
N GLU A 127 -34.68 -3.82 22.81
CA GLU A 127 -35.52 -4.71 23.63
C GLU A 127 -36.36 -5.71 22.83
N GLU A 128 -36.53 -5.48 21.52
CA GLU A 128 -37.22 -6.41 20.61
C GLU A 128 -36.25 -7.42 19.96
N ILE A 129 -34.94 -7.23 20.14
CA ILE A 129 -33.88 -8.11 19.63
C ILE A 129 -33.28 -8.93 20.77
N PHE A 130 -32.99 -8.26 21.89
CA PHE A 130 -32.23 -8.84 23.00
C PHE A 130 -33.10 -8.96 24.26
N SER A 131 -33.11 -10.14 24.86
CA SER A 131 -33.64 -10.35 26.22
C SER A 131 -32.70 -9.77 27.28
N PHE A 132 -31.41 -9.66 26.97
CA PHE A 132 -30.40 -9.03 27.80
C PHE A 132 -29.32 -8.38 26.93
N PHE A 133 -28.92 -7.15 27.26
CA PHE A 133 -27.80 -6.45 26.61
C PHE A 133 -26.94 -5.77 27.67
N GLU A 134 -25.67 -6.14 27.74
CA GLU A 134 -24.72 -5.57 28.70
C GLU A 134 -24.23 -4.20 28.21
N GLU A 135 -24.68 -3.13 28.85
CA GLU A 135 -24.29 -1.76 28.45
C GLU A 135 -22.80 -1.47 28.67
N THR A 136 -22.15 -2.18 29.60
CA THR A 136 -20.70 -2.09 29.79
C THR A 136 -20.03 -2.96 28.73
N PRO A 137 -19.20 -2.39 27.84
CA PRO A 137 -18.56 -3.19 26.81
C PRO A 137 -17.53 -4.14 27.43
N THR A 138 -17.51 -5.38 26.95
CA THR A 138 -16.50 -6.39 27.32
C THR A 138 -15.12 -6.01 26.79
N ALA A 139 -15.07 -5.39 25.61
CA ALA A 139 -13.85 -4.87 25.00
C ALA A 139 -14.14 -3.61 24.19
N ALA A 140 -13.15 -2.73 24.08
CA ALA A 140 -13.18 -1.54 23.24
C ALA A 140 -11.89 -1.42 22.44
N ALA A 141 -12.02 -1.20 21.14
CA ALA A 141 -10.92 -0.96 20.19
C ALA A 141 -11.11 0.38 19.46
N SER A 142 -10.23 0.72 18.51
CA SER A 142 -10.32 1.96 17.71
C SER A 142 -11.67 2.10 17.01
N ILE A 143 -12.09 1.02 16.35
CA ILE A 143 -13.19 1.03 15.39
C ILE A 143 -14.52 0.68 16.03
N ALA A 144 -14.52 -0.17 17.06
CA ALA A 144 -15.74 -0.73 17.62
C ALA A 144 -15.61 -1.12 19.09
N GLN A 145 -16.76 -1.36 19.70
CA GLN A 145 -16.91 -1.97 21.00
C GLN A 145 -17.60 -3.31 20.89
N VAL A 146 -17.37 -4.15 21.88
CA VAL A 146 -17.90 -5.51 21.95
C VAL A 146 -18.78 -5.62 23.19
N HIS A 147 -20.04 -6.01 23.01
CA HIS A 147 -21.02 -6.18 24.08
C HIS A 147 -21.48 -7.63 24.19
N ASN A 148 -21.69 -8.11 25.41
CA ASN A 148 -22.43 -9.34 25.65
C ASN A 148 -23.93 -9.07 25.50
N ALA A 149 -24.63 -9.99 24.85
CA ALA A 149 -26.08 -9.96 24.81
C ALA A 149 -26.66 -11.38 24.75
N THR A 150 -27.97 -11.46 24.95
CA THR A 150 -28.77 -12.68 24.77
C THR A 150 -29.94 -12.31 23.88
N LEU A 151 -30.15 -13.05 22.80
CA LEU A 151 -31.30 -12.86 21.92
C LEU A 151 -32.60 -13.19 22.66
N ILE A 152 -33.75 -12.69 22.18
CA ILE A 152 -35.06 -13.09 22.73
C ILE A 152 -35.30 -14.61 22.59
N THR A 153 -34.73 -15.21 21.54
CA THR A 153 -34.76 -16.65 21.29
C THR A 153 -33.90 -17.45 22.27
N GLY A 154 -33.05 -16.80 23.07
CA GLY A 154 -32.28 -17.38 24.18
C GLY A 154 -30.81 -17.62 23.89
N GLU A 155 -30.36 -17.50 22.65
CA GLU A 155 -28.95 -17.68 22.28
C GLU A 155 -28.08 -16.54 22.83
N ARG A 156 -26.92 -16.91 23.38
CA ARG A 156 -25.92 -15.96 23.86
C ARG A 156 -25.07 -15.48 22.70
N VAL A 157 -24.95 -14.16 22.56
CA VAL A 157 -24.27 -13.52 21.43
C VAL A 157 -23.30 -12.44 21.88
N ILE A 158 -22.34 -12.18 21.01
CA ILE A 158 -21.46 -11.02 21.06
C ILE A 158 -21.93 -10.05 19.98
N VAL A 159 -22.11 -8.79 20.37
CA VAL A 159 -22.49 -7.71 19.47
C VAL A 159 -21.32 -6.73 19.34
N LYS A 160 -20.65 -6.71 18.20
CA LYS A 160 -19.67 -5.67 17.88
C LYS A 160 -20.39 -4.46 17.28
N VAL A 161 -20.21 -3.29 17.89
CA VAL A 161 -20.85 -2.02 17.49
C VAL A 161 -19.78 -1.06 17.03
N GLN A 162 -19.82 -0.63 15.76
CA GLN A 162 -18.91 0.37 15.24
C GLN A 162 -19.10 1.71 15.96
N ARG A 163 -18.00 2.44 16.15
CA ARG A 163 -18.03 3.76 16.76
C ARG A 163 -18.89 4.72 15.90
N PRO A 164 -19.91 5.37 16.48
CA PRO A 164 -20.77 6.28 15.73
C PRO A 164 -19.99 7.42 15.06
N GLY A 165 -20.36 7.74 13.81
CA GLY A 165 -19.73 8.81 13.02
C GLY A 165 -18.31 8.53 12.51
N LEU A 166 -17.71 7.38 12.85
CA LEU A 166 -16.34 7.03 12.48
C LEU A 166 -16.11 7.03 10.96
N ARG A 167 -17.03 6.45 10.18
CA ARG A 167 -16.94 6.40 8.71
C ARG A 167 -16.80 7.79 8.08
N GLN A 168 -17.56 8.77 8.58
CA GLN A 168 -17.55 10.13 8.04
C GLN A 168 -16.23 10.85 8.36
N MET A 169 -15.71 10.64 9.58
CA MET A 169 -14.40 11.12 9.99
C MET A 169 -13.29 10.51 9.13
N LEU A 170 -13.31 9.18 8.96
CA LEU A 170 -12.30 8.46 8.17
C LEU A 170 -12.28 8.90 6.70
N GLU A 171 -13.44 9.08 6.07
CA GLU A 171 -13.50 9.56 4.68
C GLU A 171 -12.97 11.00 4.53
N SER A 172 -13.17 11.85 5.53
CA SER A 172 -12.59 13.20 5.56
C SER A 172 -11.06 13.13 5.68
N ASP A 173 -10.56 12.32 6.61
CA ASP A 173 -9.11 12.14 6.83
C ASP A 173 -8.42 11.48 5.64
N ILE A 174 -9.01 10.46 5.02
CA ILE A 174 -8.49 9.85 3.78
C ILE A 174 -8.38 10.90 2.67
N SER A 175 -9.39 11.77 2.52
CA SER A 175 -9.36 12.86 1.53
C SER A 175 -8.20 13.83 1.80
N ILE A 176 -7.91 14.12 3.08
CA ILE A 176 -6.79 14.97 3.49
C ILE A 176 -5.46 14.26 3.24
N LEU A 177 -5.34 12.97 3.56
CA LEU A 177 -4.14 12.18 3.31
C LEU A 177 -3.81 12.15 1.81
N PHE A 178 -4.80 11.95 0.94
CA PHE A 178 -4.61 12.03 -0.51
C PHE A 178 -4.13 13.40 -0.95
N TYR A 179 -4.72 14.46 -0.40
CA TYR A 179 -4.28 15.83 -0.70
C TYR A 179 -2.82 16.05 -0.27
N LEU A 180 -2.43 15.62 0.93
CA LEU A 180 -1.05 15.72 1.43
C LEU A 180 -0.07 14.88 0.60
N ALA A 181 -0.42 13.65 0.26
CA ALA A 181 0.40 12.76 -0.58
C ALA A 181 0.68 13.39 -1.96
N ASN A 182 -0.34 13.96 -2.61
CA ASN A 182 -0.18 14.67 -3.87
C ASN A 182 0.73 15.90 -3.74
N LEU A 183 0.66 16.64 -2.62
CA LEU A 183 1.57 17.75 -2.37
C LEU A 183 3.02 17.27 -2.18
N ILE A 184 3.23 16.17 -1.46
CA ILE A 184 4.55 15.56 -1.26
C ILE A 184 5.17 15.19 -2.61
N GLU A 185 4.43 14.51 -3.48
CA GLU A 185 4.90 14.12 -4.82
C GLU A 185 5.20 15.32 -5.74
N ARG A 186 4.49 16.43 -5.54
CA ARG A 186 4.62 17.63 -6.38
C ARG A 186 5.73 18.56 -5.93
N TYR A 187 5.90 18.75 -4.62
CA TYR A 187 6.74 19.81 -4.06
C TYR A 187 8.03 19.30 -3.41
N LEU A 188 8.11 18.03 -2.98
CA LEU A 188 9.34 17.51 -2.38
C LEU A 188 10.26 16.84 -3.41
N PRO A 189 11.57 17.12 -3.38
CA PRO A 189 12.56 16.36 -4.13
C PRO A 189 12.46 14.87 -3.78
N HIS A 190 12.48 14.00 -4.79
CA HIS A 190 12.31 12.55 -4.63
C HIS A 190 10.95 12.10 -4.04
N GLY A 191 9.95 12.98 -3.87
CA GLY A 191 8.64 12.60 -3.33
C GLY A 191 7.93 11.50 -4.11
N LYS A 192 8.10 11.48 -5.44
CA LYS A 192 7.57 10.41 -6.32
C LYS A 192 8.23 9.05 -6.12
N LEU A 193 9.47 9.02 -5.63
CA LEU A 193 10.22 7.77 -5.45
C LEU A 193 9.58 6.89 -4.37
N TYR A 194 9.00 7.53 -3.34
CA TYR A 194 8.36 6.86 -2.21
C TYR A 194 6.87 6.57 -2.40
N ASN A 195 6.29 6.95 -3.55
CA ASN A 195 4.88 6.72 -3.90
C ASN A 195 3.87 6.92 -2.73
N PRO A 196 3.86 8.09 -2.07
CA PRO A 196 2.99 8.34 -0.93
C PRO A 196 1.50 8.24 -1.30
N THR A 197 1.12 8.52 -2.56
CA THR A 197 -0.26 8.29 -3.02
C THR A 197 -0.62 6.81 -2.96
N GLY A 198 0.27 5.92 -3.43
CA GLY A 198 0.09 4.47 -3.32
C GLY A 198 -0.05 3.99 -1.87
N ILE A 199 0.71 4.55 -0.93
CA ILE A 199 0.57 4.27 0.51
C ILE A 199 -0.83 4.63 0.99
N VAL A 200 -1.35 5.81 0.62
CA VAL A 200 -2.70 6.25 1.02
C VAL A 200 -3.78 5.41 0.34
N GLU A 201 -3.59 4.98 -0.90
CA GLU A 201 -4.51 4.06 -1.60
C GLU A 201 -4.61 2.72 -0.87
N GLU A 202 -3.47 2.14 -0.48
CA GLU A 202 -3.44 0.90 0.28
C GLU A 202 -4.12 1.06 1.65
N PHE A 203 -3.76 2.12 2.38
CA PHE A 203 -4.40 2.44 3.66
C PHE A 203 -5.91 2.57 3.51
N SER A 204 -6.38 3.35 2.53
CA SER A 204 -7.79 3.57 2.26
C SER A 204 -8.52 2.27 1.95
N ARG A 205 -7.91 1.38 1.17
CA ARG A 205 -8.48 0.07 0.84
C ARG A 205 -8.60 -0.81 2.08
N THR A 206 -7.55 -0.89 2.89
CA THR A 206 -7.51 -1.73 4.09
C THR A 206 -8.52 -1.26 5.13
N ILE A 207 -8.52 0.03 5.48
CA ILE A 207 -9.41 0.55 6.53
C ILE A 207 -10.89 0.47 6.14
N ARG A 208 -11.23 0.71 4.86
CA ARG A 208 -12.62 0.59 4.39
C ARG A 208 -13.14 -0.85 4.47
N ARG A 209 -12.26 -1.85 4.32
CA ARG A 209 -12.63 -3.26 4.49
C ARG A 209 -12.86 -3.59 5.95
N GLU A 210 -12.01 -3.07 6.83
CA GLU A 210 -12.13 -3.24 8.28
C GLU A 210 -13.39 -2.58 8.86
N LEU A 211 -13.86 -1.46 8.28
CA LEU A 211 -15.11 -0.79 8.65
C LEU A 211 -16.40 -1.48 8.17
N ASN A 212 -16.30 -2.62 7.49
CA ASN A 212 -17.46 -3.30 6.91
C ASN A 212 -17.64 -4.67 7.54
N PHE A 213 -18.46 -4.74 8.59
CA PHE A 213 -18.69 -5.96 9.35
C PHE A 213 -19.40 -7.07 8.57
N ASN A 214 -20.08 -6.77 7.46
CA ASN A 214 -20.54 -7.81 6.54
C ASN A 214 -19.38 -8.61 5.94
N LEU A 215 -18.23 -7.97 5.69
CA LEU A 215 -17.05 -8.68 5.18
C LEU A 215 -16.46 -9.60 6.25
N GLU A 216 -16.37 -9.12 7.50
CA GLU A 216 -15.91 -9.91 8.63
C GLU A 216 -16.83 -11.13 8.86
N GLY A 217 -18.14 -10.92 8.94
CA GLY A 217 -19.11 -12.01 9.06
C GLY A 217 -19.04 -13.00 7.89
N SER A 218 -18.84 -12.52 6.66
CA SER A 218 -18.69 -13.38 5.47
C SER A 218 -17.41 -14.20 5.53
N ASN A 219 -16.32 -13.62 6.05
CA ASN A 219 -15.09 -14.33 6.28
C ASN A 219 -15.28 -15.41 7.36
N ALA A 220 -15.91 -15.10 8.49
CA ALA A 220 -16.20 -16.07 9.54
C ALA A 220 -16.98 -17.28 8.99
N VAL A 221 -18.01 -17.06 8.17
CA VAL A 221 -18.77 -18.15 7.52
C VAL A 221 -17.89 -18.98 6.59
N LYS A 222 -17.00 -18.36 5.80
CA LYS A 222 -16.07 -19.12 4.94
C LYS A 222 -15.12 -19.99 5.73
N PHE A 223 -14.55 -19.46 6.81
CA PHE A 223 -13.68 -20.25 7.68
C PHE A 223 -14.48 -21.37 8.35
N LYS A 224 -15.71 -21.10 8.83
CA LYS A 224 -16.58 -22.11 9.43
C LYS A 224 -16.84 -23.27 8.46
N ASN A 225 -17.11 -22.98 7.20
CA ASN A 225 -17.31 -24.00 6.17
C ASN A 225 -16.02 -24.79 5.88
N ASN A 226 -14.87 -24.12 5.82
CA ASN A 226 -13.59 -24.79 5.59
C ASN A 226 -13.20 -25.74 6.73
N PHE A 227 -13.57 -25.39 7.96
CA PHE A 227 -13.32 -26.19 9.16
C PHE A 227 -14.50 -27.08 9.58
N GLU A 228 -15.53 -27.25 8.74
CA GLU A 228 -16.75 -28.01 9.09
C GLU A 228 -16.44 -29.46 9.51
N ARG A 229 -15.38 -30.06 8.94
CA ARG A 229 -14.92 -31.42 9.24
C ARG A 229 -13.73 -31.46 10.21
N ASP A 230 -13.46 -30.37 10.92
CA ASP A 230 -12.35 -30.25 11.86
C ASP A 230 -12.87 -30.18 13.29
N ASP A 231 -12.52 -31.18 14.09
CA ASP A 231 -12.91 -31.21 15.51
C ASP A 231 -12.02 -30.33 16.39
N THR A 232 -10.90 -29.82 15.87
CA THR A 232 -9.88 -29.06 16.60
C THR A 232 -10.05 -27.54 16.52
N VAL A 233 -10.88 -27.03 15.60
CA VAL A 233 -11.15 -25.59 15.42
C VAL A 233 -12.65 -25.31 15.53
N TYR A 234 -13.03 -24.27 16.28
CA TYR A 234 -14.41 -23.79 16.37
C TYR A 234 -14.52 -22.36 15.90
N ILE A 235 -15.59 -22.08 15.15
CA ILE A 235 -15.86 -20.75 14.59
C ILE A 235 -17.31 -20.39 14.90
N PRO A 236 -17.55 -19.25 15.58
CA PRO A 236 -18.89 -18.85 16.00
C PRO A 236 -19.82 -18.67 14.80
N ALA A 237 -21.10 -19.01 14.99
CA ALA A 237 -22.14 -18.67 14.02
C ALA A 237 -22.32 -17.14 13.91
N ILE A 238 -22.65 -16.67 12.70
CA ILE A 238 -23.04 -15.27 12.47
C ILE A 238 -24.55 -15.18 12.39
N TYR A 239 -25.13 -14.23 13.12
CA TYR A 239 -26.57 -13.95 13.10
C TYR A 239 -26.82 -12.80 12.13
N TRP A 240 -27.11 -13.17 10.87
CA TRP A 240 -27.23 -12.22 9.76
C TRP A 240 -28.40 -11.25 9.90
N ASP A 241 -29.50 -11.68 10.52
CA ASP A 241 -30.67 -10.83 10.76
C ASP A 241 -30.36 -9.64 11.69
N TYR A 242 -29.28 -9.74 12.46
CA TYR A 242 -28.80 -8.72 13.40
C TYR A 242 -27.40 -8.20 13.03
N THR A 243 -27.00 -8.36 11.77
CA THR A 243 -25.69 -7.92 11.26
C THR A 243 -25.88 -6.92 10.13
N THR A 244 -25.15 -5.81 10.20
CA THR A 244 -25.11 -4.78 9.15
C THR A 244 -23.65 -4.48 8.78
N LYS A 245 -23.42 -3.35 8.10
CA LYS A 245 -22.05 -2.87 7.87
C LYS A 245 -21.38 -2.37 9.15
N ASP A 246 -22.19 -1.93 10.12
CA ASP A 246 -21.74 -1.18 11.30
C ASP A 246 -22.02 -1.98 12.59
N ILE A 247 -22.84 -3.03 12.53
CA ILE A 247 -23.11 -3.98 13.62
C ILE A 247 -22.72 -5.41 13.19
N LEU A 248 -21.99 -6.16 14.02
CA LEU A 248 -21.75 -7.59 13.85
C LEU A 248 -22.33 -8.36 15.03
N THR A 249 -23.26 -9.27 14.77
CA THR A 249 -23.79 -10.17 15.81
C THR A 249 -23.34 -11.59 15.55
N MET A 250 -22.63 -12.18 16.51
CA MET A 250 -22.08 -13.54 16.41
C MET A 250 -22.30 -14.34 17.68
N GLU A 251 -22.26 -15.66 17.58
CA GLU A 251 -22.35 -16.58 18.71
C GLU A 251 -21.28 -16.26 19.75
N ARG A 252 -21.68 -16.21 21.02
CA ARG A 252 -20.75 -16.13 22.13
C ARG A 252 -20.19 -17.52 22.44
N ILE A 253 -18.89 -17.66 22.29
CA ILE A 253 -18.16 -18.88 22.67
C ILE A 253 -17.48 -18.69 24.03
N GLU A 254 -17.39 -19.76 24.81
CA GLU A 254 -16.73 -19.77 26.11
C GLU A 254 -15.38 -20.48 25.99
N GLY A 255 -14.33 -19.90 26.58
CA GLY A 255 -13.00 -20.48 26.58
C GLY A 255 -11.99 -19.61 27.31
N ILE A 256 -10.80 -20.16 27.55
CA ILE A 256 -9.68 -19.44 28.17
C ILE A 256 -8.85 -18.79 27.05
N PRO A 257 -8.57 -17.47 27.09
CA PRO A 257 -7.72 -16.84 26.09
C PRO A 257 -6.36 -17.51 26.00
N ILE A 258 -5.87 -17.74 24.78
CA ILE A 258 -4.69 -18.59 24.55
C ILE A 258 -3.41 -18.05 25.19
N HIS A 259 -3.33 -16.74 25.45
CA HIS A 259 -2.19 -16.12 26.12
C HIS A 259 -2.18 -16.34 27.64
N GLU A 260 -3.29 -16.81 28.23
CA GLU A 260 -3.39 -17.09 29.67
C GLU A 260 -2.84 -18.48 30.00
N ILE A 261 -1.56 -18.72 29.67
CA ILE A 261 -0.91 -20.04 29.77
C ILE A 261 -1.06 -20.69 31.15
N LYS A 262 -0.96 -19.90 32.22
CA LYS A 262 -1.14 -20.42 33.60
C LYS A 262 -2.55 -20.94 33.86
N LYS A 263 -3.58 -20.21 33.40
CA LYS A 263 -4.98 -20.66 33.53
C LYS A 263 -5.23 -21.92 32.70
N LEU A 264 -4.59 -22.03 31.53
CA LEU A 264 -4.67 -23.25 30.72
C LEU A 264 -4.09 -24.45 31.47
N GLU A 265 -2.93 -24.28 32.12
CA GLU A 265 -2.30 -25.33 32.93
C GLU A 265 -3.16 -25.71 34.15
N GLU A 266 -3.66 -24.72 34.89
CA GLU A 266 -4.52 -24.92 36.06
C GLU A 266 -5.84 -25.63 35.70
N ALA A 267 -6.39 -25.34 34.52
CA ALA A 267 -7.59 -25.99 33.99
C ALA A 267 -7.31 -27.37 33.34
N GLY A 268 -6.05 -27.82 33.30
CA GLY A 268 -5.66 -29.14 32.81
C GLY A 268 -5.61 -29.27 31.27
N TYR A 269 -5.55 -28.16 30.54
CA TYR A 269 -5.40 -28.19 29.08
C TYR A 269 -4.01 -28.65 28.64
N ASN A 270 -3.94 -29.40 27.55
CA ASN A 270 -2.70 -29.91 26.98
C ASN A 270 -2.10 -28.89 25.99
N LYS A 271 -1.14 -28.09 26.47
CA LYS A 271 -0.47 -27.06 25.66
C LYS A 271 0.17 -27.58 24.38
N LYS A 272 0.77 -28.78 24.40
CA LYS A 272 1.38 -29.39 23.22
C LYS A 272 0.34 -29.74 22.16
N LEU A 273 -0.79 -30.27 22.60
CA LEU A 273 -1.92 -30.55 21.69
C LEU A 273 -2.50 -29.25 21.13
N ILE A 274 -2.62 -28.19 21.93
CA ILE A 274 -3.07 -26.87 21.45
C ILE A 274 -2.10 -26.31 20.41
N ALA A 275 -0.79 -26.36 20.66
CA ALA A 275 0.23 -25.90 19.72
C ALA A 275 0.13 -26.67 18.39
N LYS A 276 0.00 -28.00 18.46
CA LYS A 276 -0.17 -28.85 17.28
C LYS A 276 -1.46 -28.56 16.52
N ASN A 277 -2.59 -28.43 17.21
CA ASN A 277 -3.87 -28.06 16.60
C ASN A 277 -3.78 -26.70 15.91
N GLY A 278 -3.11 -25.73 16.53
CA GLY A 278 -2.90 -24.39 15.96
C GLY A 278 -2.01 -24.43 14.70
N ALA A 279 -0.91 -25.19 14.75
CA ALA A 279 -0.02 -25.38 13.60
C ALA A 279 -0.78 -26.04 12.43
N ASN A 280 -1.52 -27.12 12.70
CA ASN A 280 -2.35 -27.79 11.71
C ASN A 280 -3.42 -26.85 11.12
N ALA A 281 -4.14 -26.12 11.97
CA ALA A 281 -5.16 -25.17 11.53
C ALA A 281 -4.57 -24.10 10.61
N PHE A 282 -3.37 -23.59 10.92
CA PHE A 282 -2.68 -22.62 10.09
C PHE A 282 -2.19 -23.23 8.76
N LEU A 283 -1.59 -24.42 8.80
CA LEU A 283 -1.13 -25.12 7.59
C LEU A 283 -2.28 -25.45 6.64
N ARG A 284 -3.45 -25.87 7.15
CA ARG A 284 -4.65 -26.06 6.33
C ARG A 284 -5.11 -24.76 5.67
N GLN A 285 -5.09 -23.64 6.39
CA GLN A 285 -5.41 -22.34 5.80
C GLN A 285 -4.55 -22.00 4.58
N ILE A 286 -3.23 -22.25 4.66
CA ILE A 286 -2.28 -21.85 3.61
C ILE A 286 -1.98 -22.94 2.57
N LEU A 287 -2.29 -24.22 2.82
CA LEU A 287 -1.99 -25.32 1.90
C LEU A 287 -3.22 -26.10 1.44
N GLU A 288 -4.40 -25.85 2.04
CA GLU A 288 -5.66 -26.50 1.66
C GLU A 288 -6.73 -25.49 1.23
N PHE A 289 -6.89 -24.39 1.96
CA PHE A 289 -8.00 -23.45 1.76
C PHE A 289 -7.68 -22.26 0.87
N GLY A 290 -6.41 -21.86 0.79
CA GLY A 290 -5.98 -20.65 0.09
C GLY A 290 -6.46 -19.33 0.73
N ILE A 291 -6.94 -19.41 1.97
CA ILE A 291 -7.36 -18.26 2.78
C ILE A 291 -6.83 -18.45 4.20
N PHE A 292 -6.26 -17.40 4.78
CA PHE A 292 -5.64 -17.48 6.10
C PHE A 292 -5.98 -16.28 6.98
N HIS A 293 -6.06 -16.53 8.28
CA HIS A 293 -6.28 -15.54 9.30
C HIS A 293 -5.03 -14.68 9.42
N ALA A 294 -5.10 -13.42 8.96
CA ALA A 294 -3.92 -12.59 8.82
C ALA A 294 -3.61 -11.68 10.03
N ASP A 295 -4.46 -11.71 11.06
CA ASP A 295 -4.22 -11.01 12.34
C ASP A 295 -4.29 -11.94 13.57
N PRO A 296 -3.35 -12.87 13.74
CA PRO A 296 -3.41 -13.90 14.77
C PRO A 296 -3.01 -13.34 16.15
N HIS A 297 -3.57 -12.19 16.54
CA HIS A 297 -3.41 -11.64 17.86
C HIS A 297 -3.92 -12.64 18.92
N PRO A 298 -3.19 -12.87 20.04
CA PRO A 298 -3.60 -13.86 21.04
C PRO A 298 -4.97 -13.61 21.69
N GLY A 299 -5.53 -12.41 21.55
CA GLY A 299 -6.91 -12.11 21.98
C GLY A 299 -7.99 -12.72 21.09
N ASN A 300 -7.66 -13.10 19.85
CA ASN A 300 -8.61 -13.64 18.88
C ASN A 300 -8.78 -15.17 19.00
N PHE A 301 -8.01 -15.81 19.88
CA PHE A 301 -8.02 -17.26 20.09
C PHE A 301 -8.41 -17.60 21.52
N LEU A 302 -9.44 -18.42 21.65
CA LEU A 302 -9.94 -18.97 22.91
C LEU A 302 -9.74 -20.48 22.90
N ILE A 303 -9.25 -21.04 24.00
CA ILE A 303 -9.15 -22.48 24.19
C ILE A 303 -10.44 -22.94 24.86
N MET A 304 -11.21 -23.70 24.09
CA MET A 304 -12.46 -24.31 24.51
C MET A 304 -12.19 -25.72 25.05
N GLU A 305 -13.22 -26.35 25.60
CA GLU A 305 -13.18 -27.74 26.06
C GLU A 305 -12.55 -28.68 25.01
N ASN A 306 -11.92 -29.76 25.48
CA ASN A 306 -11.20 -30.73 24.65
C ASN A 306 -10.01 -30.15 23.86
N ASN A 307 -9.45 -29.01 24.27
CA ASN A 307 -8.31 -28.34 23.61
C ASN A 307 -8.65 -27.81 22.20
N LYS A 308 -9.94 -27.51 21.96
CA LYS A 308 -10.42 -26.94 20.70
C LYS A 308 -10.10 -25.44 20.64
N ILE A 309 -9.65 -24.96 19.48
CA ILE A 309 -9.28 -23.55 19.28
C ILE A 309 -10.47 -22.81 18.70
N GLY A 310 -11.09 -21.94 19.50
CA GLY A 310 -12.10 -20.98 19.07
C GLY A 310 -11.47 -19.74 18.46
N ILE A 311 -11.91 -19.33 17.28
CA ILE A 311 -11.41 -18.13 16.58
C ILE A 311 -12.57 -17.11 16.45
N VAL A 312 -12.39 -15.87 16.93
CA VAL A 312 -13.50 -14.90 17.10
C VAL A 312 -13.36 -13.59 16.31
N ASP A 313 -12.25 -13.37 15.62
CA ASP A 313 -12.06 -12.20 14.76
C ASP A 313 -11.75 -12.65 13.33
N PHE A 314 -12.32 -11.99 12.34
CA PHE A 314 -12.05 -12.29 10.92
C PHE A 314 -11.92 -11.01 10.09
N GLY A 315 -11.57 -9.89 10.73
CA GLY A 315 -11.44 -8.57 10.10
C GLY A 315 -10.30 -8.52 9.08
N ILE A 316 -9.21 -9.24 9.35
CA ILE A 316 -8.03 -9.30 8.48
C ILE A 316 -7.80 -10.74 8.01
N VAL A 317 -8.11 -10.98 6.73
CA VAL A 317 -7.94 -12.28 6.07
C VAL A 317 -7.08 -12.10 4.83
N GLY A 318 -6.02 -12.90 4.74
CA GLY A 318 -5.18 -13.04 3.57
C GLY A 318 -5.75 -14.08 2.61
N LYS A 319 -5.47 -13.91 1.32
CA LYS A 319 -5.81 -14.87 0.27
C LYS A 319 -4.57 -15.16 -0.54
N ILE A 320 -4.38 -16.41 -0.87
CA ILE A 320 -3.33 -16.89 -1.77
C ILE A 320 -4.00 -17.66 -2.89
N ASP A 321 -3.54 -17.42 -4.11
CA ASP A 321 -4.01 -18.19 -5.26
C ASP A 321 -3.38 -19.58 -5.30
N ASP A 322 -3.82 -20.37 -6.27
CA ASP A 322 -3.36 -21.73 -6.44
C ASP A 322 -1.85 -21.83 -6.76
N ASP A 323 -1.29 -20.84 -7.45
CA ASP A 323 0.12 -20.82 -7.83
C ASP A 323 1.02 -20.53 -6.62
N ILE A 324 0.64 -19.56 -5.79
CA ILE A 324 1.30 -19.29 -4.50
C ILE A 324 1.19 -20.50 -3.58
N MET A 325 0.00 -21.12 -3.48
CA MET A 325 -0.22 -22.28 -2.62
C MET A 325 0.67 -23.48 -3.02
N GLU A 326 0.77 -23.75 -4.33
CA GLU A 326 1.64 -24.79 -4.85
C GLU A 326 3.12 -24.47 -4.59
N SER A 327 3.52 -23.21 -4.80
CA SER A 327 4.89 -22.79 -4.55
C SER A 327 5.26 -22.85 -3.07
N LEU A 328 4.33 -22.53 -2.16
CA LEU A 328 4.52 -22.73 -0.72
C LEU A 328 4.72 -24.20 -0.38
N ALA A 329 3.92 -25.12 -0.94
CA ALA A 329 4.12 -26.56 -0.72
C ALA A 329 5.48 -27.04 -1.24
N ASN A 330 5.87 -26.64 -2.45
CA ASN A 330 7.18 -26.99 -3.02
C ASN A 330 8.32 -26.37 -2.19
N THR A 331 8.15 -25.16 -1.67
CA THR A 331 9.10 -24.51 -0.77
C THR A 331 9.27 -25.33 0.51
N PHE A 332 8.17 -25.73 1.17
CA PHE A 332 8.26 -26.59 2.36
C PHE A 332 8.99 -27.91 2.07
N LEU A 333 8.65 -28.60 0.97
CA LEU A 333 9.30 -29.85 0.60
C LEU A 333 10.79 -29.65 0.27
N SER A 334 11.14 -28.59 -0.45
CA SER A 334 12.53 -28.27 -0.79
C SER A 334 13.35 -27.96 0.45
N LEU A 335 12.78 -27.26 1.43
CA LEU A 335 13.44 -26.99 2.71
C LEU A 335 13.64 -28.26 3.55
N ILE A 336 12.69 -29.20 3.51
CA ILE A 336 12.80 -30.51 4.19
C ILE A 336 13.86 -31.39 3.51
N GLU A 337 13.96 -31.34 2.18
CA GLU A 337 14.92 -32.13 1.39
C GLU A 337 16.30 -31.48 1.27
N LEU A 338 16.47 -30.24 1.76
CA LEU A 338 17.65 -29.39 1.54
C LEU A 338 17.97 -29.20 0.04
N ASP A 339 16.91 -29.16 -0.80
CA ASP A 339 17.01 -28.98 -2.25
C ASP A 339 16.92 -27.49 -2.61
N TYR A 340 18.04 -26.80 -2.45
CA TYR A 340 18.14 -25.38 -2.79
C TYR A 340 17.95 -25.10 -4.28
N ASP A 341 18.23 -26.06 -5.17
CA ASP A 341 17.99 -25.89 -6.61
C ASP A 341 16.49 -25.78 -6.90
N LYS A 342 15.67 -26.68 -6.36
CA LYS A 342 14.21 -26.56 -6.45
C LYS A 342 13.69 -25.27 -5.82
N LEU A 343 14.25 -24.85 -4.69
CA LEU A 343 13.85 -23.60 -4.02
C LEU A 343 14.07 -22.38 -4.91
N ILE A 344 15.22 -22.30 -5.60
CA ILE A 344 15.48 -21.22 -6.57
C ILE A 344 14.52 -21.28 -7.75
N HIS A 345 14.22 -22.47 -8.26
CA HIS A 345 13.24 -22.63 -9.34
C HIS A 345 11.85 -22.10 -8.94
N GLU A 346 11.41 -22.31 -7.70
CA GLU A 346 10.16 -21.76 -7.20
C GLU A 346 10.16 -20.23 -7.12
N TYR A 347 11.27 -19.63 -6.70
CA TYR A 347 11.39 -18.16 -6.65
C TYR A 347 11.37 -17.54 -8.04
N ILE A 348 11.97 -18.19 -9.03
CA ILE A 348 11.88 -17.78 -10.44
C ILE A 348 10.45 -17.95 -10.97
N ARG A 349 9.80 -19.08 -10.67
CA ARG A 349 8.41 -19.37 -11.09
C ARG A 349 7.43 -18.32 -10.59
N LEU A 350 7.57 -17.87 -9.35
CA LEU A 350 6.75 -16.81 -8.75
C LEU A 350 7.10 -15.40 -9.27
N GLY A 351 8.09 -15.26 -10.15
CA GLY A 351 8.56 -13.97 -10.64
C GLY A 351 9.22 -13.12 -9.55
N LEU A 352 9.70 -13.74 -8.47
CA LEU A 352 10.40 -13.03 -7.40
C LEU A 352 11.76 -12.57 -7.89
N LEU A 353 12.48 -13.43 -8.61
CA LEU A 353 13.79 -13.13 -9.19
C LEU A 353 13.64 -12.71 -10.65
N THR A 354 14.32 -11.64 -11.03
CA THR A 354 14.39 -11.19 -12.43
C THR A 354 15.47 -11.97 -13.18
N GLU A 355 15.36 -12.05 -14.51
CA GLU A 355 16.29 -12.85 -15.35
C GLU A 355 17.75 -12.38 -15.28
N ASP A 356 18.00 -11.14 -14.84
CA ASP A 356 19.33 -10.53 -14.68
C ASP A 356 20.03 -10.87 -13.36
N VAL A 357 19.39 -11.61 -12.45
CA VAL A 357 19.96 -12.01 -11.17
C VAL A 357 20.98 -13.14 -11.34
N ASP A 358 22.15 -13.03 -10.68
CA ASP A 358 23.07 -14.14 -10.48
C ASP A 358 22.43 -15.17 -9.51
N THR A 359 21.73 -16.12 -10.11
CA THR A 359 21.02 -17.20 -9.39
C THR A 359 21.95 -18.06 -8.54
N LYS A 360 23.23 -18.17 -8.90
CA LYS A 360 24.21 -18.95 -8.13
C LYS A 360 24.65 -18.20 -6.88
N ALA A 361 24.94 -16.91 -7.01
CA ALA A 361 25.23 -16.06 -5.85
C ALA A 361 24.03 -16.02 -4.89
N PHE A 362 22.83 -15.79 -5.42
CA PHE A 362 21.60 -15.78 -4.63
C PHE A 362 21.36 -17.12 -3.90
N LYS A 363 21.60 -18.26 -4.58
CA LYS A 363 21.49 -19.59 -3.98
C LYS A 363 22.43 -19.75 -2.78
N ASN A 364 23.69 -19.35 -2.91
CA ASN A 364 24.68 -19.47 -1.82
C ASN A 364 24.27 -18.61 -0.62
N ASP A 365 23.86 -17.35 -0.86
CA ASP A 365 23.42 -16.45 0.20
C ASP A 365 22.15 -16.98 0.90
N LEU A 366 21.22 -17.54 0.13
CA LEU A 366 20.00 -18.16 0.66
C LEU A 366 20.32 -19.41 1.50
N GLN A 367 21.27 -20.22 1.05
CA GLN A 367 21.73 -21.39 1.77
C GLN A 367 22.39 -21.01 3.10
N ASP A 368 23.31 -20.04 3.09
CA ASP A 368 23.98 -19.54 4.29
C ASP A 368 22.98 -18.96 5.31
N LEU A 369 21.87 -18.42 4.83
CA LEU A 369 20.77 -17.91 5.66
C LEU A 369 19.96 -19.04 6.30
N ILE A 370 19.63 -20.10 5.55
CA ILE A 370 18.67 -21.15 5.97
C ILE A 370 19.33 -22.29 6.74
N ASP A 371 20.53 -22.73 6.35
CA ASP A 371 21.27 -23.85 6.96
C ASP A 371 21.35 -23.76 8.51
N PRO A 372 21.57 -22.58 9.13
CA PRO A 372 21.59 -22.44 10.58
C PRO A 372 20.28 -22.82 11.29
N TYR A 373 19.15 -22.92 10.60
CA TYR A 373 17.83 -23.13 11.19
C TYR A 373 17.26 -24.53 10.92
N TYR A 374 17.88 -25.30 10.02
CA TYR A 374 17.39 -26.62 9.65
C TYR A 374 17.37 -27.60 10.83
N GLY A 375 16.28 -28.37 10.96
CA GLY A 375 16.10 -29.38 12.01
C GLY A 375 15.99 -28.84 13.44
N LYS A 376 15.90 -27.52 13.63
CA LYS A 376 15.83 -26.90 14.96
C LYS A 376 14.39 -26.79 15.48
N ALA A 377 14.27 -26.94 16.79
CA ALA A 377 13.04 -26.64 17.52
C ALA A 377 12.69 -25.15 17.48
N LEU A 378 11.41 -24.82 17.63
CA LEU A 378 10.90 -23.44 17.58
C LEU A 378 11.59 -22.49 18.57
N ARG A 379 12.04 -22.97 19.73
CA ARG A 379 12.83 -22.17 20.71
C ARG A 379 14.13 -21.60 20.16
N GLN A 380 14.70 -22.22 19.12
CA GLN A 380 15.96 -21.79 18.50
C GLN A 380 15.74 -21.00 17.20
N ILE A 381 14.49 -20.88 16.76
CA ILE A 381 14.08 -20.16 15.55
C ILE A 381 13.59 -18.78 15.98
N GLN A 382 14.06 -17.73 15.30
CA GLN A 382 13.54 -16.37 15.45
C GLN A 382 12.92 -15.96 14.11
N ALA A 383 11.62 -16.19 13.93
CA ALA A 383 10.96 -16.03 12.64
C ALA A 383 11.07 -14.60 12.11
N GLY A 384 10.97 -13.60 13.00
CA GLY A 384 11.16 -12.19 12.64
C GLY A 384 12.56 -11.88 12.09
N LYS A 385 13.61 -12.50 12.65
CA LYS A 385 14.97 -12.34 12.13
C LYS A 385 15.13 -13.01 10.76
N ILE A 386 14.68 -14.26 10.63
CA ILE A 386 14.75 -15.00 9.36
C ILE A 386 14.02 -14.24 8.25
N LEU A 387 12.81 -13.76 8.51
CA LEU A 387 12.04 -12.99 7.53
C LEU A 387 12.74 -11.67 7.18
N SER A 388 13.27 -10.96 8.16
CA SER A 388 14.06 -9.74 7.90
C SER A 388 15.28 -10.04 7.01
N ASP A 389 16.02 -11.11 7.30
CA ASP A 389 17.20 -11.51 6.53
C ASP A 389 16.80 -11.91 5.10
N VAL A 390 15.69 -12.64 4.93
CA VAL A 390 15.14 -13.01 3.60
C VAL A 390 14.68 -11.78 2.83
N PHE A 391 14.04 -10.81 3.50
CA PHE A 391 13.64 -9.56 2.86
C PHE A 391 14.84 -8.71 2.45
N GLN A 392 15.87 -8.62 3.30
CA GLN A 392 17.12 -7.93 2.94
C GLN A 392 17.80 -8.59 1.75
N LEU A 393 17.82 -9.93 1.71
CA LEU A 393 18.30 -10.67 0.56
C LEU A 393 17.48 -10.35 -0.70
N ALA A 394 16.15 -10.36 -0.60
CA ALA A 394 15.27 -9.97 -1.70
C ALA A 394 15.57 -8.55 -2.21
N LEU A 395 15.78 -7.58 -1.31
CA LEU A 395 16.13 -6.21 -1.69
C LEU A 395 17.49 -6.11 -2.40
N ASN A 396 18.51 -6.80 -1.90
CA ASN A 396 19.85 -6.81 -2.49
C ASN A 396 19.83 -7.31 -3.94
N TYR A 397 18.96 -8.29 -4.22
CA TYR A 397 18.78 -8.87 -5.54
C TYR A 397 17.63 -8.24 -6.34
N LYS A 398 17.06 -7.12 -5.87
CA LYS A 398 15.94 -6.39 -6.50
C LYS A 398 14.73 -7.28 -6.80
N ALA A 399 14.53 -8.30 -5.98
CA ALA A 399 13.44 -9.23 -6.09
C ALA A 399 12.11 -8.54 -5.77
N ARG A 400 11.04 -8.94 -6.46
CA ARG A 400 9.69 -8.41 -6.22
C ARG A 400 8.89 -9.40 -5.40
N VAL A 401 8.54 -9.03 -4.18
CA VAL A 401 7.73 -9.89 -3.30
C VAL A 401 6.25 -9.52 -3.40
N PRO A 402 5.34 -10.46 -3.73
CA PRO A 402 3.91 -10.25 -3.68
C PRO A 402 3.44 -9.80 -2.28
N ASN A 403 2.45 -8.91 -2.23
CA ASN A 403 1.91 -8.39 -0.97
C ASN A 403 1.32 -9.49 -0.08
N GLU A 404 0.78 -10.54 -0.70
CA GLU A 404 0.20 -11.71 -0.04
C GLU A 404 1.26 -12.46 0.79
N LEU A 405 2.50 -12.57 0.28
CA LEU A 405 3.62 -13.20 1.00
C LEU A 405 4.14 -12.31 2.12
N ILE A 406 4.10 -10.99 1.96
CA ILE A 406 4.43 -10.04 3.04
C ILE A 406 3.44 -10.20 4.20
N LEU A 407 2.13 -10.24 3.88
CA LEU A 407 1.08 -10.45 4.87
C LEU A 407 1.25 -11.81 5.57
N LEU A 408 1.54 -12.88 4.81
CA LEU A 408 1.79 -14.20 5.36
C LEU A 408 3.01 -14.22 6.30
N GLY A 409 4.11 -13.58 5.91
CA GLY A 409 5.30 -13.42 6.75
C GLY A 409 4.98 -12.74 8.08
N LYS A 410 4.20 -11.65 8.07
CA LYS A 410 3.73 -11.00 9.30
C LYS A 410 2.94 -11.95 10.20
N THR A 411 2.00 -12.68 9.61
CA THR A 411 1.17 -13.65 10.34
C THR A 411 2.03 -14.74 10.99
N LEU A 412 3.07 -15.23 10.30
CA LEU A 412 4.02 -16.20 10.85
C LEU A 412 4.77 -15.66 12.07
N ILE A 413 5.21 -14.40 12.08
CA ILE A 413 5.90 -13.79 13.22
C ILE A 413 5.01 -13.81 14.46
N THR A 414 3.74 -13.43 14.31
CA THR A 414 2.81 -13.36 15.43
C THR A 414 2.41 -14.75 15.94
N ILE A 415 2.19 -15.72 15.05
CA ILE A 415 1.88 -17.11 15.43
C ILE A 415 3.08 -17.79 16.09
N GLU A 416 4.30 -17.52 15.63
CA GLU A 416 5.52 -18.10 16.19
C GLU A 416 5.66 -17.78 17.69
N GLY A 417 5.37 -16.53 18.09
CA GLY A 417 5.42 -16.13 19.50
C GLY A 417 4.42 -16.92 20.36
N LEU A 418 3.22 -17.15 19.83
CA LEU A 418 2.16 -17.91 20.48
C LEU A 418 2.50 -19.41 20.56
N ALA A 419 2.96 -19.99 19.45
CA ALA A 419 3.37 -21.38 19.39
C ALA A 419 4.55 -21.66 20.34
N ARG A 420 5.54 -20.77 20.43
CA ARG A 420 6.68 -20.91 21.34
C ARG A 420 6.24 -20.90 22.81
N ALA A 421 5.22 -20.11 23.16
CA ALA A 421 4.68 -20.07 24.51
C ALA A 421 3.97 -21.37 24.92
N LEU A 422 3.40 -22.10 23.95
CA LEU A 422 2.66 -23.34 24.16
C LEU A 422 3.56 -24.58 24.09
N ASP A 423 4.30 -24.73 23.00
CA ASP A 423 5.26 -25.83 22.77
C ASP A 423 6.55 -25.31 22.12
N PRO A 424 7.59 -25.03 22.91
CA PRO A 424 8.87 -24.54 22.39
C PRO A 424 9.63 -25.58 21.56
N ASP A 425 9.26 -26.86 21.65
CA ASP A 425 9.97 -27.97 21.02
C ASP A 425 9.33 -28.44 19.70
N ILE A 426 8.24 -27.78 19.26
CA ILE A 426 7.56 -28.10 18.00
C ILE A 426 8.49 -27.91 16.78
N LEU A 427 8.43 -28.85 15.85
CA LEU A 427 9.19 -28.85 14.59
C LEU A 427 8.25 -28.49 13.43
N ILE A 428 8.14 -27.20 13.11
CA ILE A 428 7.17 -26.68 12.14
C ILE A 428 7.34 -27.30 10.74
N LEU A 429 8.57 -27.52 10.28
CA LEU A 429 8.82 -28.13 8.97
C LEU A 429 8.27 -29.57 8.90
N GLU A 430 8.39 -30.34 9.99
CA GLU A 430 7.85 -31.70 10.05
C GLU A 430 6.32 -31.71 10.08
N GLU A 431 5.69 -30.76 10.79
CA GLU A 431 4.23 -30.61 10.79
C GLU A 431 3.70 -30.17 9.41
N ALA A 432 4.46 -29.39 8.63
CA ALA A 432 4.08 -28.94 7.29
C ALA A 432 4.13 -30.04 6.23
N LYS A 433 5.03 -31.02 6.39
CA LYS A 433 5.29 -32.11 5.43
C LYS A 433 4.04 -32.84 4.94
N PRO A 434 3.13 -33.36 5.80
CA PRO A 434 1.94 -34.08 5.32
C PRO A 434 1.02 -33.21 4.46
N PHE A 435 0.82 -31.95 4.85
CA PHE A 435 -0.04 -31.01 4.10
C PHE A 435 0.55 -30.66 2.74
N ALA A 436 1.86 -30.39 2.69
CA ALA A 436 2.56 -30.11 1.44
C ALA A 436 2.50 -31.32 0.48
N MET A 437 2.79 -32.53 0.98
CA MET A 437 2.69 -33.77 0.18
C MET A 437 1.27 -34.03 -0.31
N GLU A 438 0.25 -33.81 0.52
CA GLU A 438 -1.15 -33.99 0.14
C GLU A 438 -1.57 -33.01 -0.95
N LEU A 439 -1.17 -31.74 -0.86
CA LEU A 439 -1.45 -30.73 -1.89
C LEU A 439 -0.83 -31.14 -3.22
N ILE A 440 0.47 -31.46 -3.24
CA ILE A 440 1.16 -31.88 -4.46
C ILE A 440 0.52 -33.13 -5.05
N ARG A 441 0.16 -34.12 -4.22
CA ARG A 441 -0.56 -35.31 -4.66
C ARG A 441 -1.93 -34.98 -5.28
N LYS A 442 -2.70 -34.08 -4.67
CA LYS A 442 -4.00 -33.61 -5.20
C LYS A 442 -3.82 -32.92 -6.55
N ARG A 443 -2.78 -32.09 -6.71
CA ARG A 443 -2.48 -31.38 -7.97
C ARG A 443 -1.94 -32.32 -9.06
N MET A 444 -1.23 -33.40 -8.69
CA MET A 444 -0.83 -34.46 -9.63
C MET A 444 -1.97 -35.41 -10.03
N SER A 445 -3.14 -35.30 -9.41
CA SER A 445 -4.27 -36.18 -9.76
C SER A 445 -4.75 -35.93 -11.20
N PRO A 446 -5.08 -36.99 -11.97
CA PRO A 446 -5.56 -36.84 -13.35
C PRO A 446 -6.81 -35.96 -13.45
N THR A 447 -7.71 -36.05 -12.47
CA THR A 447 -8.94 -35.25 -12.38
C THR A 447 -8.65 -33.76 -12.26
N TYR A 448 -7.69 -33.37 -11.43
CA TYR A 448 -7.29 -31.96 -11.30
C TYR A 448 -6.68 -31.45 -12.62
N GLN A 449 -5.77 -32.21 -13.23
CA GLN A 449 -5.12 -31.83 -14.48
C GLN A 449 -6.11 -31.69 -15.64
N ILE A 450 -7.09 -32.59 -15.74
CA ILE A 450 -8.18 -32.49 -16.73
C ILE A 450 -9.04 -31.24 -16.48
N THR A 451 -9.36 -30.94 -15.21
CA THR A 451 -10.15 -29.75 -14.86
C THR A 451 -9.39 -28.46 -15.20
N LYS A 452 -8.07 -28.42 -14.91
CA LYS A 452 -7.20 -27.30 -15.28
C LYS A 452 -7.13 -27.14 -16.80
N ALA A 453 -6.92 -28.23 -17.54
CA ALA A 453 -6.89 -28.21 -19.00
C ALA A 453 -8.22 -27.74 -19.60
N TYR A 454 -9.36 -28.17 -19.06
CA TYR A 454 -10.68 -27.71 -19.49
C TYR A 454 -10.86 -26.20 -19.28
N ARG A 455 -10.45 -25.67 -18.12
CA ARG A 455 -10.49 -24.21 -17.86
C ARG A 455 -9.61 -23.45 -18.84
N THR A 456 -8.36 -23.88 -19.03
CA THR A 456 -7.44 -23.25 -20.00
C THR A 456 -8.00 -23.29 -21.43
N ILE A 457 -8.63 -24.39 -21.84
CA ILE A 457 -9.30 -24.49 -23.15
C ILE A 457 -10.52 -23.56 -23.22
N SER A 458 -11.30 -23.43 -22.14
CA SER A 458 -12.41 -22.49 -22.06
C SER A 458 -11.93 -21.04 -22.19
N ASP A 459 -10.88 -20.66 -21.47
CA ASP A 459 -10.29 -19.32 -21.52
C ASP A 459 -9.74 -19.00 -22.92
N LEU A 460 -9.09 -19.98 -23.57
CA LEU A 460 -8.69 -19.89 -24.97
C LEU A 460 -9.89 -19.74 -25.90
N SER A 461 -11.00 -20.42 -25.64
CA SER A 461 -12.22 -20.31 -26.44
C SER A 461 -12.83 -18.91 -26.37
N ASP A 462 -12.76 -18.26 -25.21
CA ASP A 462 -13.28 -16.91 -25.02
C ASP A 462 -12.40 -15.87 -25.70
N ILE A 463 -11.07 -16.05 -25.66
CA ILE A 463 -10.13 -15.26 -26.48
C ILE A 463 -10.46 -15.41 -27.97
N VAL A 464 -10.68 -16.63 -28.46
CA VAL A 464 -11.00 -16.89 -29.87
C VAL A 464 -12.34 -16.26 -30.27
N LYS A 465 -13.34 -16.23 -29.39
CA LYS A 465 -14.62 -15.54 -29.63
C LYS A 465 -14.48 -14.01 -29.67
N ASP A 466 -13.53 -13.45 -28.93
CA ASP A 466 -13.31 -12.00 -28.86
C ASP A 466 -12.39 -11.47 -29.98
N ILE A 467 -11.59 -12.35 -30.61
CA ILE A 467 -10.72 -12.00 -31.75
C ILE A 467 -11.47 -11.26 -32.87
N PRO A 468 -12.63 -11.74 -33.39
CA PRO A 468 -13.38 -11.04 -34.43
C PRO A 468 -13.79 -9.61 -34.04
N GLY A 469 -14.16 -9.40 -32.76
CA GLY A 469 -14.54 -8.11 -32.23
C GLY A 469 -13.34 -7.15 -32.11
N GLN A 470 -12.20 -7.63 -31.60
CA GLN A 470 -10.97 -6.85 -31.53
C GLN A 470 -10.41 -6.52 -32.92
N LEU A 471 -10.45 -7.47 -33.86
CA LEU A 471 -10.03 -7.25 -35.24
C LEU A 471 -10.95 -6.23 -35.93
N SER A 472 -12.27 -6.33 -35.71
CA SER A 472 -13.25 -5.35 -36.21
C SER A 472 -13.05 -3.97 -35.59
N TYR A 473 -12.66 -3.89 -34.31
CA TYR A 473 -12.35 -2.65 -33.62
C TYR A 473 -11.06 -2.02 -34.16
N ILE A 474 -9.99 -2.81 -34.34
CA ILE A 474 -8.73 -2.36 -34.96
C ILE A 474 -9.00 -1.88 -36.40
N LEU A 475 -9.73 -2.67 -37.20
CA LEU A 475 -10.10 -2.29 -38.57
C LEU A 475 -10.96 -1.02 -38.59
N LYS A 476 -11.97 -0.89 -37.71
CA LYS A 476 -12.74 0.35 -37.59
C LYS A 476 -11.86 1.52 -37.17
N LYS A 477 -10.91 1.34 -36.26
CA LYS A 477 -10.01 2.40 -35.80
C LYS A 477 -9.05 2.83 -36.91
N VAL A 478 -8.56 1.87 -37.70
CA VAL A 478 -7.72 2.09 -38.89
C VAL A 478 -8.51 2.76 -40.03
N MET A 479 -9.79 2.44 -40.20
CA MET A 479 -10.64 2.99 -41.27
C MET A 479 -11.28 4.34 -40.90
N LYS A 480 -11.52 4.61 -39.61
CA LYS A 480 -12.29 5.77 -39.14
C LYS A 480 -11.40 6.96 -38.76
N ASP A 481 -10.16 6.71 -38.33
CA ASP A 481 -9.15 7.74 -38.20
C ASP A 481 -8.11 7.53 -39.31
N LYS A 482 -8.01 8.51 -40.23
CA LYS A 482 -6.87 8.62 -41.15
C LYS A 482 -5.63 8.26 -40.37
N LEU A 483 -4.88 7.25 -40.82
CA LEU A 483 -3.52 6.94 -40.37
C LEU A 483 -2.71 8.24 -40.28
N LYS A 484 -2.79 8.94 -39.15
CA LYS A 484 -1.76 9.86 -38.71
C LYS A 484 -0.66 8.94 -38.24
N ILE A 485 0.09 8.42 -39.20
CA ILE A 485 1.44 7.97 -38.92
C ILE A 485 2.11 9.23 -38.39
N GLU A 486 2.24 9.31 -37.07
CA GLU A 486 3.02 10.35 -36.41
C GLU A 486 4.47 10.05 -36.78
N PHE A 487 4.85 10.45 -37.98
CA PHE A 487 6.22 10.45 -38.43
C PHE A 487 6.93 11.48 -37.57
N VAL A 488 7.48 11.03 -36.43
CA VAL A 488 8.48 11.79 -35.69
C VAL A 488 9.74 11.80 -36.58
N HIS A 489 9.77 12.70 -37.56
CA HIS A 489 10.93 12.92 -38.40
C HIS A 489 12.02 13.58 -37.55
N SER A 490 12.91 12.76 -37.00
CA SER A 490 14.14 13.18 -36.33
C SER A 490 15.09 13.86 -37.33
N GLY A 491 14.80 15.11 -37.68
CA GLY A 491 15.59 15.87 -38.66
C GLY A 491 14.89 17.08 -39.24
N LEU A 492 13.55 17.15 -39.20
CA LEU A 492 12.80 18.29 -39.72
C LEU A 492 13.09 19.56 -38.90
N ASP A 493 13.21 19.42 -37.57
CA ASP A 493 13.57 20.54 -36.69
C ASP A 493 14.97 21.10 -37.02
N ARG A 494 15.92 20.24 -37.40
CA ARG A 494 17.24 20.67 -37.87
C ARG A 494 17.15 21.40 -39.21
N LEU A 495 16.34 20.90 -40.14
CA LEU A 495 16.14 21.53 -41.44
C LEU A 495 15.44 22.89 -41.32
N ILE A 496 14.45 23.03 -40.44
CA ILE A 496 13.78 24.30 -40.14
C ILE A 496 14.79 25.27 -39.52
N MET A 497 15.57 24.84 -38.54
CA MET A 497 16.62 25.67 -37.93
C MET A 497 17.69 26.12 -38.94
N ASP A 498 18.08 25.26 -39.88
CA ASP A 498 19.07 25.60 -40.90
C ASP A 498 18.48 26.51 -42.00
N MET A 499 17.21 26.32 -42.36
CA MET A 499 16.47 27.23 -43.25
C MET A 499 16.31 28.63 -42.64
N ASP A 500 15.95 28.74 -41.36
CA ASP A 500 15.82 30.03 -40.68
C ASP A 500 17.17 30.76 -40.59
N LYS A 501 18.26 30.04 -40.31
CA LYS A 501 19.62 30.61 -40.35
C LYS A 501 19.98 31.11 -41.74
N SER A 502 19.68 30.33 -42.79
CA SER A 502 19.97 30.72 -44.17
C SER A 502 19.14 31.93 -44.62
N SER A 503 17.86 31.96 -44.28
CA SER A 503 16.95 33.07 -44.60
C SER A 503 17.40 34.39 -43.95
N ASN A 504 17.78 34.34 -42.67
CA ASN A 504 18.30 35.50 -41.97
C ASN A 504 19.61 36.00 -42.58
N ARG A 505 20.54 35.10 -42.92
CA ARG A 505 21.80 35.47 -43.60
C ARG A 505 21.53 36.19 -44.92
N LEU A 506 20.64 35.65 -45.75
CA LEU A 506 20.24 36.27 -47.01
C LEU A 506 19.63 37.66 -46.81
N SER A 507 18.72 37.79 -45.85
CA SER A 507 18.06 39.06 -45.54
C SER A 507 19.07 40.13 -45.11
N PHE A 508 20.02 39.78 -44.22
CA PHE A 508 21.08 40.71 -43.82
C PHE A 508 22.03 41.04 -44.97
N SER A 509 22.40 40.08 -45.82
CA SER A 509 23.22 40.35 -47.01
C SER A 509 22.54 41.34 -47.95
N LEU A 510 21.23 41.20 -48.19
CA LEU A 510 20.47 42.14 -49.03
C LEU A 510 20.41 43.55 -48.43
N ILE A 511 20.18 43.67 -47.11
CA ILE A 511 20.19 44.97 -46.42
C ILE A 511 21.57 45.61 -46.52
N ILE A 512 22.65 44.85 -46.27
CA ILE A 512 24.03 45.36 -46.39
C ILE A 512 24.30 45.81 -47.83
N SER A 513 23.94 45.01 -48.84
CA SER A 513 24.09 45.41 -50.24
C SER A 513 23.30 46.67 -50.58
N ALA A 514 22.06 46.81 -50.09
CA ALA A 514 21.26 48.00 -50.29
C ALA A 514 21.89 49.24 -49.62
N ILE A 515 22.46 49.10 -48.42
CA ILE A 515 23.19 50.17 -47.75
C ILE A 515 24.44 50.54 -48.55
N VAL A 516 25.24 49.56 -49.00
CA VAL A 516 26.45 49.80 -49.82
C VAL A 516 26.10 50.54 -51.11
N ILE A 517 25.08 50.08 -51.83
CA ILE A 517 24.63 50.71 -53.08
C ILE A 517 24.09 52.12 -52.80
N GLY A 518 23.23 52.28 -51.78
CA GLY A 518 22.69 53.58 -51.38
C GLY A 518 23.79 54.57 -50.99
N SER A 519 24.77 54.13 -50.20
CA SER A 519 25.93 54.92 -49.82
C SER A 519 26.83 55.27 -51.01
N SER A 520 26.98 54.36 -51.98
CA SER A 520 27.69 54.61 -53.24
C SER A 520 27.02 55.72 -54.05
N VAL A 521 25.70 55.67 -54.19
CA VAL A 521 24.92 56.70 -54.91
C VAL A 521 25.01 58.04 -54.18
N VAL A 522 24.93 58.04 -52.84
CA VAL A 522 25.07 59.27 -52.04
C VAL A 522 26.48 59.86 -52.14
N MET A 523 27.54 59.04 -52.23
CA MET A 523 28.91 59.52 -52.46
C MET A 523 29.03 60.34 -53.75
N LEU A 524 28.28 59.97 -54.79
CA LEU A 524 28.27 60.66 -56.08
C LEU A 524 27.45 61.95 -56.08
N SER A 525 26.62 62.19 -55.05
CA SER A 525 25.71 63.34 -55.01
C SER A 525 26.38 64.67 -54.64
N GLY A 526 27.57 64.65 -54.03
CA GLY A 526 28.33 65.85 -53.65
C GLY A 526 27.64 66.78 -52.63
N LYS A 527 26.61 66.32 -51.92
CA LYS A 527 25.85 67.14 -50.96
C LYS A 527 26.57 67.30 -49.62
N GLU A 528 26.60 68.54 -49.10
CA GLU A 528 27.07 68.87 -47.76
C GLU A 528 26.12 68.33 -46.67
N PRO A 529 26.60 67.98 -45.46
CA PRO A 529 27.97 68.17 -44.94
C PRO A 529 28.97 67.13 -45.47
N LEU A 530 30.22 67.58 -45.68
CA LEU A 530 31.34 66.74 -46.14
C LEU A 530 32.22 66.30 -44.96
N LEU A 531 32.65 65.04 -44.98
CA LEU A 531 33.61 64.43 -44.05
C LEU A 531 34.78 63.89 -44.87
N PHE A 532 36.01 64.36 -44.62
CA PHE A 532 37.21 64.00 -45.41
C PHE A 532 37.05 64.20 -46.93
N GLY A 533 36.30 65.23 -47.36
CA GLY A 533 36.06 65.53 -48.78
C GLY A 533 34.92 64.72 -49.44
N PHE A 534 34.24 63.84 -48.70
CA PHE A 534 33.12 63.05 -49.20
C PHE A 534 31.82 63.32 -48.44
N PRO A 535 30.63 63.13 -49.03
CA PRO A 535 29.35 63.29 -48.33
C PRO A 535 29.28 62.47 -47.04
N MET A 536 29.03 63.12 -45.90
CA MET A 536 29.09 62.52 -44.56
C MET A 536 28.16 61.29 -44.44
N LEU A 537 26.94 61.37 -45.00
CA LEU A 537 25.98 60.26 -45.01
C LEU A 537 26.49 59.03 -45.78
N GLY A 538 27.24 59.24 -46.86
CA GLY A 538 27.86 58.16 -47.62
C GLY A 538 28.94 57.45 -46.80
N VAL A 539 29.81 58.21 -46.15
CA VAL A 539 30.87 57.67 -45.29
C VAL A 539 30.29 56.89 -44.10
N ILE A 540 29.28 57.45 -43.42
CA ILE A 540 28.59 56.78 -42.31
C ILE A 540 27.97 55.46 -42.79
N GLY A 541 27.29 55.46 -43.95
CA GLY A 541 26.66 54.26 -44.47
C GLY A 541 27.67 53.15 -44.84
N TYR A 542 28.85 53.49 -45.36
CA TYR A 542 29.93 52.51 -45.56
C TYR A 542 30.49 51.95 -44.25
N ILE A 543 30.68 52.79 -43.22
CA ILE A 543 31.12 52.32 -41.89
C ILE A 543 30.09 51.35 -41.31
N VAL A 544 28.80 51.70 -41.38
CA VAL A 544 27.70 50.86 -40.90
C VAL A 544 27.64 49.54 -41.69
N ALA A 545 27.71 49.58 -43.01
CA ALA A 545 27.74 48.39 -43.85
C ALA A 545 28.96 47.50 -43.55
N GLY A 546 30.14 48.10 -43.32
CA GLY A 546 31.36 47.38 -42.96
C GLY A 546 31.24 46.67 -41.61
N LEU A 547 30.72 47.35 -40.58
CA LEU A 547 30.48 46.77 -39.26
C LEU A 547 29.44 45.63 -39.31
N LEU A 548 28.34 45.83 -40.03
CA LEU A 548 27.30 44.81 -40.22
C LEU A 548 27.82 43.61 -41.02
N GLY A 549 28.62 43.85 -42.07
CA GLY A 549 29.26 42.80 -42.86
C GLY A 549 30.25 41.98 -42.06
N LEU A 550 31.09 42.64 -41.26
CA LEU A 550 32.02 41.96 -40.35
C LEU A 550 31.28 41.13 -39.30
N TRP A 551 30.22 41.69 -38.71
CA TRP A 551 29.37 40.99 -37.76
C TRP A 551 28.71 39.74 -38.37
N LEU A 552 28.17 39.87 -39.60
CA LEU A 552 27.56 38.76 -40.32
C LEU A 552 28.61 37.66 -40.63
N ALA A 553 29.81 38.03 -41.07
CA ALA A 553 30.89 37.08 -41.33
C ALA A 553 31.32 36.33 -40.06
N ILE A 554 31.47 37.03 -38.93
CA ILE A 554 31.79 36.41 -37.63
C ILE A 554 30.65 35.50 -37.16
N SER A 555 29.41 35.90 -37.35
CA SER A 555 28.22 35.11 -36.99
C SER A 555 28.17 33.80 -37.80
N ILE A 556 28.45 33.85 -39.10
CA ILE A 556 28.54 32.67 -39.97
C ILE A 556 29.64 31.72 -39.44
N LEU A 557 30.84 32.23 -39.19
CA LEU A 557 31.98 31.45 -38.71
C LEU A 557 31.75 30.82 -37.33
N ARG A 558 31.12 31.54 -36.38
CA ARG A 558 30.79 31.01 -35.05
C ARG A 558 29.67 29.98 -35.06
N SER A 559 28.74 30.07 -36.00
CA SER A 559 27.58 29.17 -36.07
C SER A 559 27.88 27.76 -36.57
N GLY A 560 29.12 27.49 -36.99
CA GLY A 560 29.67 26.14 -37.11
C GLY A 560 28.99 25.25 -38.16
N ARG A 561 29.23 25.54 -39.44
CA ARG A 561 29.28 24.65 -40.62
C ARG A 561 29.32 25.54 -41.87
N LEU A 562 30.37 25.37 -42.68
CA LEU A 562 30.38 25.82 -44.08
C LEU A 562 29.42 24.94 -44.87
#